data_AF-A0A418Q975-F1
#
_entry.id   AF-A0A418Q975-F1
#
_cell.length_a   1.000
_cell.length_b   1.000
_cell.length_c   1.000
_cell.angle_alpha   90.00
_cell.angle_beta   90.00
_cell.angle_gamma   90.00
#
_symmetry.space_group_name_H-M   'P 1'
#
loop_
_entity.id
_entity.type
_entity.pdbx_description
1 polymer ?
#
loop_
_entity_poly.entity_id
_entity_poly.type
_entity_poly.pdbx_seq_one_letter_code
_entity_poly.pdbx_strand_id
1 'polypeptide(L)'
;MTIHRRNVDRPARPGRIAMAVLSIGAVAALSACGNGDNSSQNGTDSSAAAASSGDKGTAESSAAPTIKDVNAADFRSGPSYLFTYQIDGGKKGECFVAETGLGCTGTVAKDVPDVVVPPFEQQRPGAVFANSEGPDYGIFEGVPPAKKPLQPGERITVGTSQCTLTSDKLECWVGKRGDNNGFTIEGADRAITTMKTPLGTSFVGEGATSAVRPQAKGNRCGTIRSTQFPPFDGASVNVLNGDVPCDKAVSVMDEYVNTPPDGMHGNANVRTIQGWSCNMPTAAAMDADGLAAVCTDRSTGGKIGVPVE
;
A
#
# COMPACT_ATOMS: atom_id res chain seq x y z
N MET A 1 9.52 -57.87 -3.49
CA MET A 1 8.30 -57.51 -4.24
C MET A 1 8.62 -56.26 -5.03
N THR A 2 8.82 -56.44 -6.34
CA THR A 2 9.46 -55.48 -7.25
C THR A 2 8.41 -54.51 -7.80
N ILE A 3 8.61 -53.20 -7.65
CA ILE A 3 7.74 -52.19 -8.26
C ILE A 3 8.52 -51.50 -9.40
N HIS A 4 8.04 -51.75 -10.62
CA HIS A 4 8.55 -51.21 -11.88
C HIS A 4 8.34 -49.70 -11.99
N ARG A 5 9.44 -48.95 -12.19
CA ARG A 5 9.40 -47.63 -12.83
C ARG A 5 9.15 -47.83 -14.33
N ARG A 6 8.09 -47.23 -14.88
CA ARG A 6 7.94 -47.04 -16.33
C ARG A 6 8.25 -45.60 -16.68
N ASN A 7 9.33 -45.43 -17.46
CA ASN A 7 9.57 -44.28 -18.31
C ASN A 7 8.38 -44.08 -19.26
N VAL A 8 7.96 -42.83 -19.44
CA VAL A 8 7.29 -42.40 -20.67
C VAL A 8 8.12 -41.24 -21.23
N ASP A 9 9.02 -41.59 -22.14
CA ASP A 9 9.59 -40.66 -23.10
C ASP A 9 8.47 -40.17 -24.04
N ARG A 10 8.38 -38.85 -24.22
CA ARG A 10 7.81 -38.29 -25.45
C ARG A 10 8.74 -37.21 -26.01
N PRO A 11 8.94 -37.20 -27.34
CA PRO A 11 10.05 -36.51 -27.99
C PRO A 11 9.79 -35.02 -28.22
N ALA A 12 10.83 -34.22 -28.03
CA ALA A 12 10.92 -32.87 -28.56
C ALA A 12 11.32 -32.91 -30.04
N ARG A 13 10.55 -32.24 -30.92
CA ARG A 13 11.04 -31.80 -32.23
C ARG A 13 10.39 -30.47 -32.69
N PRO A 14 11.10 -29.71 -33.54
CA PRO A 14 11.03 -28.26 -33.61
C PRO A 14 10.22 -27.75 -34.81
N GLY A 15 9.75 -26.50 -34.74
CA GLY A 15 9.16 -25.79 -35.86
C GLY A 15 9.71 -24.36 -35.94
N ARG A 16 10.69 -24.16 -36.82
CA ARG A 16 11.08 -22.85 -37.35
C ARG A 16 10.17 -22.51 -38.51
N ILE A 17 9.58 -21.31 -38.53
CA ILE A 17 9.16 -20.64 -39.77
C ILE A 17 9.67 -19.20 -39.69
N ALA A 18 10.29 -18.77 -40.79
CA ALA A 18 10.91 -17.47 -40.99
C ALA A 18 10.13 -16.65 -42.04
N MET A 19 10.30 -15.32 -41.96
CA MET A 19 10.27 -14.28 -43.00
C MET A 19 8.98 -13.88 -43.77
N ALA A 20 8.73 -12.55 -43.76
CA ALA A 20 8.52 -11.60 -44.89
C ALA A 20 8.13 -10.23 -44.25
N VAL A 21 8.83 -9.09 -44.26
CA VAL A 21 9.40 -8.13 -45.26
C VAL A 21 8.40 -7.39 -46.18
N LEU A 22 8.56 -6.04 -46.21
CA LEU A 22 8.25 -5.00 -47.23
C LEU A 22 6.91 -4.20 -47.21
N SER A 23 6.96 -3.02 -46.54
CA SER A 23 6.95 -1.61 -47.06
C SER A 23 5.82 -0.96 -47.91
N ILE A 24 5.85 0.40 -47.88
CA ILE A 24 5.23 1.47 -48.72
C ILE A 24 4.00 2.13 -48.03
N GLY A 25 3.82 3.46 -47.92
CA GLY A 25 4.50 4.65 -48.44
C GLY A 25 3.78 5.96 -48.04
N ALA A 26 4.40 7.10 -48.38
CA ALA A 26 4.05 8.54 -48.27
C ALA A 26 2.55 8.94 -48.41
N VAL A 27 2.08 10.13 -47.97
CA VAL A 27 2.17 11.42 -48.69
C VAL A 27 1.70 12.64 -47.85
N ALA A 28 2.53 13.70 -47.91
CA ALA A 28 2.34 15.17 -47.98
C ALA A 28 1.47 16.03 -47.03
N ALA A 29 2.06 17.19 -46.77
CA ALA A 29 1.60 18.42 -46.14
C ALA A 29 0.74 19.32 -47.05
N LEU A 30 0.09 20.34 -46.47
CA LEU A 30 0.23 21.80 -46.75
C LEU A 30 -1.08 22.60 -46.56
N SER A 31 -0.99 23.56 -45.63
CA SER A 31 -1.38 24.99 -45.71
C SER A 31 -2.70 25.45 -46.35
N ALA A 32 -3.40 26.32 -45.62
CA ALA A 32 -4.01 27.52 -46.21
C ALA A 32 -3.89 28.72 -45.25
N CYS A 33 -3.06 29.68 -45.64
CA CYS A 33 -3.04 31.05 -45.14
C CYS A 33 -4.22 31.82 -45.73
N GLY A 34 -4.81 32.73 -44.93
CA GLY A 34 -5.59 33.85 -45.43
C GLY A 34 -4.96 35.15 -44.94
N ASN A 35 -4.22 35.82 -45.83
CA ASN A 35 -3.65 37.15 -45.65
C ASN A 35 -4.73 38.24 -45.74
N GLY A 36 -4.51 39.34 -45.02
CA GLY A 36 -5.18 40.63 -45.26
C GLY A 36 -4.50 41.73 -44.47
N ASP A 37 -3.79 42.61 -45.17
CA ASP A 37 -2.79 43.54 -44.68
C ASP A 37 -3.27 44.72 -43.81
N ASN A 38 -2.41 44.99 -42.82
CA ASN A 38 -1.96 46.25 -42.25
C ASN A 38 -2.40 47.57 -42.92
N SER A 39 -2.97 48.49 -42.13
CA SER A 39 -2.63 49.92 -42.20
C SER A 39 -2.86 50.60 -40.85
N SER A 40 -1.83 51.32 -40.40
CA SER A 40 -1.74 52.03 -39.13
C SER A 40 -2.15 53.50 -39.27
N GLN A 41 -2.55 54.10 -38.12
CA GLN A 41 -2.42 55.52 -37.75
C GLN A 41 -3.33 56.54 -38.48
N ASN A 42 -3.88 57.60 -37.89
CA ASN A 42 -3.78 58.31 -36.60
C ASN A 42 -4.97 59.31 -36.57
N GLY A 43 -5.41 59.81 -35.41
CA GLY A 43 -6.23 61.05 -35.37
C GLY A 43 -7.27 61.18 -34.25
N THR A 44 -6.87 61.92 -33.22
CA THR A 44 -7.58 62.46 -32.05
C THR A 44 -8.79 63.34 -32.41
N ASP A 45 -9.92 63.25 -31.68
CA ASP A 45 -10.41 64.29 -30.75
C ASP A 45 -11.82 64.06 -30.15
N SER A 46 -11.85 64.09 -28.81
CA SER A 46 -12.78 64.76 -27.87
C SER A 46 -14.33 64.62 -27.88
N SER A 47 -14.82 64.31 -26.66
CA SER A 47 -16.10 64.67 -26.01
C SER A 47 -17.41 63.92 -26.34
N ALA A 48 -17.93 63.14 -25.39
CA ALA A 48 -18.95 63.58 -24.42
C ALA A 48 -19.77 62.42 -23.80
N ALA A 49 -19.92 62.49 -22.48
CA ALA A 49 -21.09 62.16 -21.64
C ALA A 49 -21.87 60.83 -21.81
N ALA A 50 -21.74 60.02 -20.76
CA ALA A 50 -22.83 59.43 -19.96
C ALA A 50 -23.95 58.62 -20.65
N ALA A 51 -23.86 57.29 -20.52
CA ALA A 51 -24.92 56.44 -19.95
C ALA A 51 -24.48 54.97 -19.99
N SER A 52 -24.38 54.31 -18.83
CA SER A 52 -24.93 52.95 -18.68
C SER A 52 -24.92 52.58 -17.20
N SER A 53 -26.14 52.53 -16.67
CA SER A 53 -26.55 51.85 -15.45
C SER A 53 -25.90 50.47 -15.30
N GLY A 54 -25.49 50.16 -14.08
CA GLY A 54 -24.74 48.97 -13.69
C GLY A 54 -25.29 47.67 -14.27
N ASP A 55 -24.45 47.03 -15.06
CA ASP A 55 -24.52 45.60 -15.29
C ASP A 55 -24.14 44.92 -13.98
N LYS A 56 -25.12 44.29 -13.32
CA LYS A 56 -24.87 43.36 -12.23
C LYS A 56 -24.09 42.22 -12.86
N GLY A 57 -22.77 42.28 -12.72
CA GLY A 57 -21.88 41.17 -12.94
C GLY A 57 -22.48 39.96 -12.23
N THR A 58 -23.06 39.08 -13.03
CA THR A 58 -23.50 37.77 -12.58
C THR A 58 -22.20 37.07 -12.26
N ALA A 59 -21.87 37.02 -10.97
CA ALA A 59 -20.75 36.24 -10.48
C ALA A 59 -20.95 34.82 -11.03
N GLU A 60 -20.10 34.44 -11.97
CA GLU A 60 -20.04 33.12 -12.54
C GLU A 60 -19.66 32.20 -11.37
N SER A 61 -20.69 31.64 -10.74
CA SER A 61 -20.53 30.62 -9.71
C SER A 61 -19.89 29.45 -10.42
N SER A 62 -18.55 29.38 -10.35
CA SER A 62 -17.76 28.25 -10.83
C SER A 62 -18.36 26.99 -10.23
N ALA A 63 -19.12 26.26 -11.03
CA ALA A 63 -19.69 25.00 -10.62
C ALA A 63 -18.52 24.10 -10.26
N ALA A 64 -18.54 23.52 -9.05
CA ALA A 64 -17.54 22.56 -8.64
C ALA A 64 -17.41 21.49 -9.73
N PRO A 65 -16.18 21.13 -10.16
CA PRO A 65 -15.99 20.19 -11.24
C PRO A 65 -16.74 18.89 -10.95
N THR A 66 -17.58 18.46 -11.88
CA THR A 66 -18.37 17.24 -11.74
C THR A 66 -17.43 16.05 -11.69
N ILE A 67 -17.35 15.39 -10.54
CA ILE A 67 -16.56 14.17 -10.36
C ILE A 67 -17.29 12.98 -10.96
N LYS A 68 -16.61 12.24 -11.84
CA LYS A 68 -17.11 11.01 -12.48
C LYS A 68 -16.61 9.78 -11.74
N ASP A 69 -17.53 8.97 -11.24
CA ASP A 69 -17.20 7.64 -10.73
C ASP A 69 -16.84 6.70 -11.88
N VAL A 70 -15.68 6.05 -11.77
CA VAL A 70 -15.21 5.04 -12.73
C VAL A 70 -15.49 3.64 -12.22
N ASN A 71 -15.62 2.68 -13.15
CA ASN A 71 -15.76 1.28 -12.80
C ASN A 71 -14.40 0.74 -12.31
N ALA A 72 -14.33 0.34 -11.03
CA ALA A 72 -13.11 -0.21 -10.45
C ALA A 72 -12.59 -1.46 -11.19
N ALA A 73 -13.47 -2.27 -11.80
CA ALA A 73 -13.07 -3.45 -12.55
C ALA A 73 -12.08 -3.15 -13.69
N ASP A 74 -12.13 -1.95 -14.27
CA ASP A 74 -11.20 -1.50 -15.31
C ASP A 74 -9.75 -1.37 -14.82
N PHE A 75 -9.56 -1.27 -13.50
CA PHE A 75 -8.26 -1.08 -12.84
C PHE A 75 -7.76 -2.36 -12.17
N ARG A 76 -8.45 -3.49 -12.35
CA ARG A 76 -8.12 -4.75 -11.66
C ARG A 76 -6.80 -5.33 -12.16
N SER A 77 -5.93 -5.69 -11.21
CA SER A 77 -4.66 -6.38 -11.43
C SER A 77 -4.48 -7.45 -10.35
N GLY A 78 -4.82 -8.70 -10.68
CA GLY A 78 -4.85 -9.79 -9.70
C GLY A 78 -5.93 -9.56 -8.62
N PRO A 79 -5.58 -9.65 -7.32
CA PRO A 79 -6.51 -9.41 -6.21
C PRO A 79 -6.72 -7.92 -5.88
N SER A 80 -5.91 -7.02 -6.45
CA SER A 80 -5.91 -5.59 -6.13
C SER A 80 -6.37 -4.73 -7.32
N TYR A 81 -6.69 -3.47 -7.05
CA TYR A 81 -6.99 -2.47 -8.07
C TYR A 81 -5.83 -1.49 -8.12
N LEU A 82 -5.24 -1.30 -9.30
CA LEU A 82 -4.04 -0.50 -9.49
C LEU A 82 -4.31 0.61 -10.49
N PHE A 83 -3.92 1.82 -10.15
CA PHE A 83 -3.96 2.95 -11.07
C PHE A 83 -2.70 3.78 -10.94
N THR A 84 -2.37 4.49 -12.02
CA THR A 84 -1.38 5.56 -11.96
C THR A 84 -2.07 6.91 -11.92
N TYR A 85 -1.39 7.91 -11.38
CA TYR A 85 -1.88 9.28 -11.34
C TYR A 85 -0.77 10.24 -11.75
N GLN A 86 -1.17 11.42 -12.19
CA GLN A 86 -0.27 12.51 -12.54
C GLN A 86 -0.99 13.82 -12.24
N ILE A 87 -0.32 14.70 -11.53
CA ILE A 87 -0.84 16.01 -11.10
C ILE A 87 0.02 17.08 -11.76
N ASP A 88 -0.60 18.13 -12.29
CA ASP A 88 0.07 19.26 -12.94
C ASP A 88 1.10 18.88 -14.03
N GLY A 89 0.88 17.76 -14.74
CA GLY A 89 1.86 17.25 -15.73
C GLY A 89 3.20 16.83 -15.12
N GLY A 90 3.30 16.74 -13.79
CA GLY A 90 4.49 16.37 -13.05
C GLY A 90 4.85 14.88 -13.17
N LYS A 91 5.67 14.37 -12.25
CA LYS A 91 6.10 12.97 -12.35
C LYS A 91 4.99 12.01 -11.93
N LYS A 92 4.84 10.92 -12.69
CA LYS A 92 3.81 9.90 -12.50
C LYS A 92 3.96 9.20 -11.15
N GLY A 93 2.84 8.97 -10.47
CA GLY A 93 2.74 8.13 -9.27
C GLY A 93 1.89 6.89 -9.51
N GLU A 94 1.92 5.97 -8.57
CA GLU A 94 1.20 4.70 -8.61
C GLU A 94 0.48 4.46 -7.28
N CYS A 95 -0.72 3.90 -7.36
CA CYS A 95 -1.55 3.56 -6.22
C CYS A 95 -2.12 2.15 -6.35
N PHE A 96 -2.31 1.49 -5.22
CA PHE A 96 -3.23 0.37 -5.10
C PHE A 96 -4.44 0.77 -4.24
N VAL A 97 -5.57 0.14 -4.55
CA VAL A 97 -6.81 0.23 -3.77
C VAL A 97 -7.31 -1.19 -3.50
N ALA A 98 -7.67 -1.44 -2.26
CA ALA A 98 -8.35 -2.63 -1.79
C ALA A 98 -9.60 -2.21 -1.00
N GLU A 99 -10.44 -3.17 -0.61
CA GLU A 99 -11.74 -2.87 0.00
C GLU A 99 -11.63 -2.12 1.35
N THR A 100 -10.56 -2.32 2.10
CA THR A 100 -10.38 -1.78 3.46
C THR A 100 -9.08 -1.01 3.63
N GLY A 101 -8.34 -0.79 2.55
CA GLY A 101 -7.11 -0.03 2.57
C GLY A 101 -6.67 0.39 1.17
N LEU A 102 -5.79 1.37 1.12
CA LEU A 102 -5.21 1.87 -0.11
C LEU A 102 -3.80 2.40 0.19
N GLY A 103 -2.99 2.53 -0.86
CA GLY A 103 -1.67 3.16 -0.73
C GLY A 103 -1.21 3.75 -2.04
N CYS A 104 -0.39 4.79 -1.96
CA CYS A 104 0.13 5.53 -3.09
C CYS A 104 1.60 5.88 -2.88
N THR A 105 2.39 5.80 -3.94
CA THR A 105 3.74 6.39 -3.98
C THR A 105 3.65 7.91 -3.98
N GLY A 106 4.68 8.60 -3.49
CA GLY A 106 4.75 10.06 -3.47
C GLY A 106 6.05 10.56 -2.83
N THR A 107 6.07 11.82 -2.42
CA THR A 107 7.20 12.47 -1.77
C THR A 107 6.78 12.90 -0.37
N VAL A 108 7.45 12.34 0.64
CA VAL A 108 7.23 12.70 2.04
C VAL A 108 7.95 13.99 2.40
N ALA A 109 7.37 14.78 3.31
CA ALA A 109 8.02 15.98 3.86
C ALA A 109 9.30 15.61 4.61
N LYS A 110 10.27 16.55 4.71
CA LYS A 110 11.62 16.31 5.25
C LYS A 110 11.66 15.98 6.74
N ASP A 111 10.64 16.38 7.48
CA ASP A 111 10.45 16.14 8.91
C ASP A 111 9.83 14.78 9.22
N VAL A 112 9.32 14.05 8.22
CA VAL A 112 8.85 12.66 8.41
C VAL A 112 10.02 11.74 8.78
N PRO A 113 9.92 10.89 9.83
CA PRO A 113 10.97 9.94 10.17
C PRO A 113 11.23 8.90 9.06
N ASP A 114 12.41 8.29 9.09
CA ASP A 114 12.69 7.11 8.26
C ASP A 114 11.84 5.93 8.74
N VAL A 115 11.67 4.92 7.87
CA VAL A 115 10.91 3.70 8.15
C VAL A 115 11.76 2.44 8.06
N VAL A 116 11.39 1.42 8.82
CA VAL A 116 11.88 0.04 8.65
C VAL A 116 10.67 -0.88 8.40
N VAL A 117 10.61 -1.48 7.22
CA VAL A 117 9.55 -2.44 6.84
C VAL A 117 10.22 -3.70 6.33
N PRO A 118 10.34 -4.78 7.12
CA PRO A 118 10.99 -6.01 6.66
C PRO A 118 10.39 -6.54 5.35
N PRO A 119 11.22 -7.05 4.41
CA PRO A 119 12.66 -7.30 4.53
C PRO A 119 13.55 -6.09 4.21
N PHE A 120 12.97 -4.91 4.00
CA PHE A 120 13.72 -3.71 3.65
C PHE A 120 14.43 -3.12 4.86
N GLU A 121 15.69 -2.73 4.66
CA GLU A 121 16.45 -1.96 5.64
C GLU A 121 15.84 -0.58 5.85
N GLN A 122 16.32 0.10 6.90
CA GLN A 122 15.93 1.47 7.20
C GLN A 122 16.12 2.38 5.99
N GLN A 123 15.07 3.08 5.61
CA GLN A 123 15.14 4.05 4.51
C GLN A 123 14.05 5.11 4.63
N ARG A 124 14.18 6.15 3.81
CA ARG A 124 13.15 7.19 3.71
C ARG A 124 11.86 6.60 3.12
N PRO A 125 10.68 6.84 3.71
CA PRO A 125 9.44 6.36 3.08
C PRO A 125 9.20 7.07 1.74
N GLY A 126 8.77 6.29 0.76
CA GLY A 126 8.41 6.76 -0.58
C GLY A 126 6.90 6.68 -0.86
N ALA A 127 6.11 6.36 0.17
CA ALA A 127 4.69 6.07 0.01
C ALA A 127 3.90 6.36 1.30
N VAL A 128 2.60 6.45 1.11
CA VAL A 128 1.60 6.56 2.17
C VAL A 128 0.51 5.51 1.97
N PHE A 129 0.04 4.97 3.08
CA PHE A 129 -1.00 3.96 3.16
C PHE A 129 -2.10 4.48 4.07
N ALA A 130 -3.33 4.05 3.85
CA ALA A 130 -4.45 4.34 4.73
C ALA A 130 -5.32 3.10 4.92
N ASN A 131 -5.86 2.96 6.12
CA ASN A 131 -6.87 1.97 6.48
C ASN A 131 -7.88 2.62 7.46
N SER A 132 -8.78 1.81 8.05
CA SER A 132 -9.77 2.30 9.02
C SER A 132 -9.19 2.87 10.32
N GLU A 133 -7.93 2.62 10.65
CA GLU A 133 -7.26 3.20 11.82
C GLU A 133 -6.62 4.55 11.50
N GLY A 134 -6.14 4.75 10.28
CA GLY A 134 -5.53 6.00 9.85
C GLY A 134 -4.48 5.86 8.75
N PRO A 135 -3.89 6.99 8.34
CA PRO A 135 -2.79 7.01 7.40
C PRO A 135 -1.45 6.66 8.06
N ASP A 136 -0.52 6.05 7.34
CA ASP A 136 0.87 5.86 7.76
C ASP A 136 1.83 5.90 6.57
N TYR A 137 3.12 6.19 6.83
CA TYR A 137 4.14 6.16 5.78
C TYR A 137 4.84 4.80 5.71
N GLY A 138 5.29 4.44 4.52
CA GLY A 138 5.98 3.17 4.31
C GLY A 138 6.68 3.06 2.96
N ILE A 139 6.93 1.81 2.57
CA ILE A 139 7.59 1.43 1.32
C ILE A 139 6.58 0.72 0.42
N PHE A 140 6.49 1.14 -0.83
CA PHE A 140 5.54 0.62 -1.81
C PHE A 140 6.26 -0.31 -2.77
N GLU A 141 6.14 -1.61 -2.54
CA GLU A 141 6.87 -2.65 -3.26
C GLU A 141 5.98 -3.86 -3.53
N GLY A 142 6.35 -4.66 -4.53
CA GLY A 142 5.69 -5.95 -4.82
C GLY A 142 4.35 -5.88 -5.56
N VAL A 143 3.91 -4.69 -6.00
CA VAL A 143 2.73 -4.57 -6.88
C VAL A 143 3.15 -4.58 -8.37
N PRO A 144 2.42 -5.28 -9.25
CA PRO A 144 2.63 -5.16 -10.68
C PRO A 144 2.37 -3.73 -11.19
N PRO A 145 2.99 -3.27 -12.28
CA PRO A 145 2.72 -1.94 -12.81
C PRO A 145 1.23 -1.72 -13.13
N ALA A 146 0.71 -0.54 -12.77
CA ALA A 146 -0.67 -0.20 -13.07
C ALA A 146 -0.89 -0.06 -14.58
N LYS A 147 -1.97 -0.68 -15.08
CA LYS A 147 -2.27 -0.71 -16.52
C LYS A 147 -2.95 0.56 -17.03
N LYS A 148 -3.60 1.31 -16.13
CA LYS A 148 -4.47 2.43 -16.50
C LYS A 148 -4.24 3.63 -15.57
N PRO A 149 -4.17 4.85 -16.11
CA PRO A 149 -4.21 6.06 -15.29
C PRO A 149 -5.64 6.37 -14.81
N LEU A 150 -5.78 6.85 -13.57
CA LEU A 150 -6.96 7.60 -13.14
C LEU A 150 -6.82 9.02 -13.72
N GLN A 151 -7.87 9.56 -14.34
CA GLN A 151 -7.81 10.89 -14.97
C GLN A 151 -8.29 11.99 -14.02
N PRO A 152 -7.85 13.25 -14.19
CA PRO A 152 -8.44 14.38 -13.49
C PRO A 152 -9.97 14.45 -13.69
N GLY A 153 -10.69 14.66 -12.60
CA GLY A 153 -12.16 14.60 -12.56
C GLY A 153 -12.72 13.20 -12.35
N GLU A 154 -11.89 12.16 -12.22
CA GLU A 154 -12.33 10.79 -11.96
C GLU A 154 -12.16 10.35 -10.51
N ARG A 155 -13.05 9.44 -10.08
CA ARG A 155 -13.04 8.83 -8.76
C ARG A 155 -13.20 7.33 -8.84
N ILE A 156 -12.30 6.62 -8.20
CA ILE A 156 -12.36 5.17 -8.04
C ILE A 156 -12.80 4.83 -6.61
N THR A 157 -13.71 3.87 -6.49
CA THR A 157 -14.21 3.36 -5.20
C THR A 157 -14.11 1.84 -5.18
N VAL A 158 -13.54 1.29 -4.11
CA VAL A 158 -13.43 -0.15 -3.88
C VAL A 158 -13.74 -0.40 -2.40
N GLY A 159 -14.86 -1.07 -2.12
CA GLY A 159 -15.33 -1.27 -0.75
C GLY A 159 -15.47 0.07 -0.02
N THR A 160 -14.71 0.23 1.06
CA THR A 160 -14.64 1.44 1.89
C THR A 160 -13.55 2.43 1.47
N SER A 161 -12.70 2.07 0.51
CA SER A 161 -11.61 2.89 0.01
C SER A 161 -12.04 3.72 -1.19
N GLN A 162 -11.66 4.99 -1.22
CA GLN A 162 -11.96 5.90 -2.30
C GLN A 162 -10.76 6.80 -2.61
N CYS A 163 -10.50 7.03 -3.90
CA CYS A 163 -9.52 8.00 -4.39
C CYS A 163 -10.15 8.86 -5.49
N THR A 164 -10.04 10.18 -5.34
CA THR A 164 -10.52 11.17 -6.31
C THR A 164 -9.32 11.95 -6.84
N LEU A 165 -9.12 11.93 -8.16
CA LEU A 165 -8.12 12.77 -8.79
C LEU A 165 -8.78 14.03 -9.34
N THR A 166 -8.24 15.18 -8.98
CA THR A 166 -8.57 16.50 -9.53
C THR A 166 -7.36 17.03 -10.30
N SER A 167 -7.44 18.22 -10.88
CA SER A 167 -6.31 18.79 -11.63
C SER A 167 -5.07 19.03 -10.76
N ASP A 168 -5.28 19.39 -9.49
CA ASP A 168 -4.29 19.89 -8.54
C ASP A 168 -3.97 18.90 -7.41
N LYS A 169 -4.85 17.92 -7.14
CA LYS A 169 -4.61 16.92 -6.10
C LYS A 169 -5.22 15.55 -6.36
N LEU A 170 -4.60 14.53 -5.78
CA LEU A 170 -5.20 13.22 -5.50
C LEU A 170 -5.63 13.19 -4.03
N GLU A 171 -6.92 12.99 -3.76
CA GLU A 171 -7.47 12.85 -2.42
C GLU A 171 -7.95 11.41 -2.20
N CYS A 172 -7.41 10.71 -1.21
CA CYS A 172 -7.75 9.33 -0.90
C CYS A 172 -8.16 9.16 0.56
N TRP A 173 -9.17 8.33 0.84
CA TRP A 173 -9.59 8.00 2.20
C TRP A 173 -10.21 6.61 2.30
N VAL A 174 -10.29 6.11 3.53
CA VAL A 174 -10.90 4.83 3.89
C VAL A 174 -12.01 5.06 4.92
N GLY A 175 -13.17 4.46 4.70
CA GLY A 175 -14.31 4.58 5.61
C GLY A 175 -15.05 5.90 5.46
N LYS A 176 -15.44 6.53 6.58
CA LYS A 176 -16.21 7.77 6.56
C LYS A 176 -15.28 8.97 6.46
N ARG A 177 -15.65 9.95 5.62
CA ARG A 177 -14.85 11.17 5.40
C ARG A 177 -14.54 11.95 6.69
N GLY A 178 -15.41 11.88 7.70
CA GLY A 178 -15.20 12.53 9.00
C GLY A 178 -14.13 11.89 9.90
N ASP A 179 -13.70 10.66 9.60
CA ASP A 179 -12.70 9.94 10.40
C ASP A 179 -11.26 10.36 10.07
N ASN A 180 -11.09 11.16 8.99
CA ASN A 180 -9.79 11.63 8.49
C ASN A 180 -8.77 10.49 8.25
N ASN A 181 -9.26 9.30 7.92
CA ASN A 181 -8.49 8.10 7.58
C ASN A 181 -8.01 8.16 6.12
N GLY A 182 -7.20 9.16 5.81
CA GLY A 182 -6.83 9.43 4.43
C GLY A 182 -5.62 10.34 4.29
N PHE A 183 -5.32 10.68 3.05
CA PHE A 183 -4.21 11.55 2.67
C PHE A 183 -4.52 12.26 1.35
N THR A 184 -3.73 13.30 1.09
CA THR A 184 -3.69 14.03 -0.17
C THR A 184 -2.30 13.95 -0.76
N ILE A 185 -2.24 13.98 -2.08
CA ILE A 185 -1.00 14.13 -2.84
C ILE A 185 -1.17 15.30 -3.80
N GLU A 186 -0.23 16.23 -3.80
CA GLU A 186 -0.35 17.51 -4.51
C GLU A 186 0.92 17.88 -5.27
N GLY A 187 0.75 18.70 -6.31
CA GLY A 187 1.84 19.29 -7.09
C GLY A 187 2.69 18.31 -7.91
N ALA A 188 3.57 18.87 -8.74
CA ALA A 188 4.39 18.11 -9.69
C ALA A 188 5.38 17.14 -9.03
N ASP A 189 5.75 17.39 -7.77
CA ASP A 189 6.63 16.55 -6.96
C ASP A 189 5.89 15.50 -6.14
N ARG A 190 4.56 15.42 -6.22
CA ARG A 190 3.72 14.46 -5.48
C ARG A 190 3.89 14.58 -3.96
N ALA A 191 3.84 15.79 -3.43
CA ALA A 191 3.98 16.01 -1.99
C ALA A 191 2.81 15.34 -1.24
N ILE A 192 3.11 14.50 -0.26
CA ILE A 192 2.11 13.78 0.54
C ILE A 192 1.76 14.57 1.80
N THR A 193 0.47 14.74 2.06
CA THR A 193 -0.06 15.25 3.33
C THR A 193 -1.09 14.29 3.91
N THR A 194 -0.91 13.83 5.15
CA THR A 194 -1.88 12.97 5.83
C THR A 194 -3.02 13.80 6.44
N MET A 195 -4.25 13.28 6.42
CA MET A 195 -5.42 14.01 6.95
C MET A 195 -5.52 13.99 8.48
N LYS A 196 -4.68 13.18 9.14
CA LYS A 196 -4.44 13.20 10.58
C LYS A 196 -3.01 12.72 10.87
N THR A 197 -2.62 12.75 12.14
CA THR A 197 -1.33 12.25 12.59
C THR A 197 -1.09 10.82 12.08
N PRO A 198 0.02 10.56 11.37
CA PRO A 198 0.37 9.22 10.92
C PRO A 198 0.42 8.23 12.07
N LEU A 199 0.10 6.96 11.81
CA LEU A 199 0.12 5.92 12.84
C LEU A 199 1.53 5.66 13.40
N GLY A 200 2.57 5.88 12.60
CA GLY A 200 3.98 5.76 12.99
C GLY A 200 4.42 4.32 13.25
N THR A 201 3.70 3.33 12.70
CA THR A 201 3.93 1.90 12.99
C THR A 201 5.30 1.41 12.54
N SER A 202 5.89 2.08 11.55
CA SER A 202 7.17 1.71 10.94
C SER A 202 8.27 2.74 11.17
N PHE A 203 8.03 3.83 11.91
CA PHE A 203 9.01 4.92 12.09
C PHE A 203 10.19 4.51 12.96
N VAL A 204 11.37 5.06 12.66
CA VAL A 204 12.58 4.95 13.49
C VAL A 204 13.20 6.32 13.78
N GLY A 205 13.78 6.50 14.98
CA GLY A 205 14.45 7.73 15.42
C GLY A 205 13.61 8.65 16.32
N GLU A 206 14.13 9.84 16.65
CA GLU A 206 13.42 10.85 17.46
C GLU A 206 12.17 11.36 16.71
N GLY A 207 11.01 11.33 17.36
CA GLY A 207 9.72 11.60 16.72
C GLY A 207 9.03 10.36 16.14
N ALA A 208 9.67 9.19 16.16
CA ALA A 208 8.96 7.93 16.03
C ALA A 208 8.02 7.79 17.22
N THR A 209 6.71 7.90 16.97
CA THR A 209 5.76 7.24 17.85
C THR A 209 5.95 5.74 17.60
N SER A 210 6.92 5.12 18.27
CA SER A 210 6.90 3.68 18.50
C SER A 210 5.69 3.34 19.37
N ALA A 211 4.49 3.56 18.84
CA ALA A 211 3.40 2.65 19.11
C ALA A 211 3.74 1.45 18.23
N VAL A 212 4.63 0.60 18.74
CA VAL A 212 4.66 -0.79 18.32
C VAL A 212 3.27 -1.32 18.64
N ARG A 213 2.38 -1.24 17.65
CA ARG A 213 0.96 -1.39 17.91
C ARG A 213 0.70 -2.86 18.17
N PRO A 214 0.00 -3.18 19.25
CA PRO A 214 -0.38 -4.53 19.48
C PRO A 214 -1.34 -5.02 18.38
N GLN A 215 -1.11 -6.24 17.86
CA GLN A 215 -2.02 -6.86 16.92
C GLN A 215 -3.23 -7.44 17.64
N ALA A 216 -4.38 -7.36 16.98
CA ALA A 216 -5.59 -8.06 17.38
C ALA A 216 -5.45 -9.58 17.20
N LYS A 217 -6.23 -10.32 17.99
CA LYS A 217 -6.39 -11.77 17.90
C LYS A 217 -6.66 -12.23 16.45
N GLY A 218 -5.92 -13.23 16.00
CA GLY A 218 -6.05 -13.86 14.68
C GLY A 218 -5.02 -13.38 13.66
N ASN A 219 -4.29 -12.30 13.94
CA ASN A 219 -3.31 -11.76 13.00
C ASN A 219 -1.97 -12.52 13.05
N ARG A 220 -1.37 -12.71 11.87
CA ARG A 220 -0.02 -13.26 11.69
C ARG A 220 1.00 -12.13 11.76
N CYS A 221 2.02 -12.30 12.58
CA CYS A 221 3.03 -11.27 12.86
C CYS A 221 4.33 -11.40 12.06
N GLY A 222 4.71 -12.62 11.68
CA GLY A 222 5.97 -12.86 10.99
C GLY A 222 6.39 -14.32 11.09
N THR A 223 7.63 -14.59 10.72
CA THR A 223 8.25 -15.91 10.85
C THR A 223 9.41 -15.89 11.83
N ILE A 224 9.62 -17.01 12.51
CA ILE A 224 10.75 -17.22 13.44
C ILE A 224 11.85 -18.03 12.77
N ARG A 225 13.05 -17.97 13.35
CA ARG A 225 14.18 -18.81 12.96
C ARG A 225 14.51 -19.75 14.11
N SER A 226 14.79 -21.01 13.80
CA SER A 226 15.07 -21.99 14.84
C SER A 226 16.24 -22.88 14.46
N THR A 227 17.30 -22.80 15.25
CA THR A 227 18.46 -23.69 15.14
C THR A 227 18.37 -24.86 16.10
N GLN A 228 17.69 -24.67 17.24
CA GLN A 228 17.54 -25.66 18.29
C GLN A 228 16.37 -26.63 18.04
N PHE A 229 15.28 -26.14 17.44
CA PHE A 229 14.13 -26.96 17.04
C PHE A 229 13.81 -26.72 15.55
N PRO A 230 14.50 -27.42 14.62
CA PRO A 230 14.39 -27.17 13.18
C PRO A 230 12.96 -27.12 12.58
N PRO A 231 11.96 -27.86 13.09
CA PRO A 231 10.58 -27.74 12.60
C PRO A 231 9.94 -26.35 12.78
N PHE A 232 10.50 -25.50 13.64
CA PHE A 232 10.02 -24.12 13.82
C PHE A 232 10.71 -23.13 12.87
N ASP A 233 11.76 -23.52 12.15
CA ASP A 233 12.45 -22.60 11.25
C ASP A 233 11.53 -22.19 10.09
N GLY A 234 11.29 -20.89 9.96
CA GLY A 234 10.34 -20.34 8.98
C GLY A 234 8.87 -20.40 9.41
N ALA A 235 8.56 -20.95 10.59
CA ALA A 235 7.19 -21.07 11.08
C ALA A 235 6.57 -19.71 11.44
N SER A 236 5.24 -19.63 11.35
CA SER A 236 4.50 -18.38 11.52
C SER A 236 4.13 -18.11 12.97
N VAL A 237 4.27 -16.86 13.43
CA VAL A 237 3.78 -16.44 14.75
C VAL A 237 2.46 -15.72 14.61
N ASN A 238 1.45 -16.16 15.36
CA ASN A 238 0.12 -15.55 15.40
C ASN A 238 -0.16 -14.99 16.79
N VAL A 239 -0.88 -13.87 16.83
CA VAL A 239 -1.49 -13.38 18.07
C VAL A 239 -2.81 -14.11 18.29
N LEU A 240 -2.91 -14.83 19.40
CA LEU A 240 -4.04 -15.70 19.75
C LEU A 240 -5.00 -15.05 20.73
N ASN A 241 -4.53 -14.09 21.52
CA ASN A 241 -5.34 -13.32 22.44
C ASN A 241 -4.66 -12.03 22.85
N GLY A 242 -5.47 -11.03 23.19
CA GLY A 242 -5.00 -9.74 23.63
C GLY A 242 -4.32 -8.94 22.53
N ASP A 243 -3.88 -7.77 22.95
CA ASP A 243 -3.19 -6.79 22.15
C ASP A 243 -1.69 -7.05 22.31
N VAL A 244 -1.03 -7.68 21.32
CA VAL A 244 0.41 -8.02 21.39
C VAL A 244 1.20 -7.44 20.21
N PRO A 245 2.25 -6.62 20.44
CA PRO A 245 3.04 -6.07 19.35
C PRO A 245 3.83 -7.15 18.59
N CYS A 246 3.94 -7.04 17.26
CA CYS A 246 4.46 -8.14 16.43
C CYS A 246 5.95 -8.42 16.61
N ASP A 247 6.77 -7.38 16.77
CA ASP A 247 8.19 -7.51 17.12
C ASP A 247 8.36 -8.26 18.45
N LYS A 248 7.51 -7.98 19.44
CA LYS A 248 7.50 -8.65 20.75
C LYS A 248 7.04 -10.09 20.60
N ALA A 249 5.99 -10.34 19.82
CA ALA A 249 5.48 -11.68 19.55
C ALA A 249 6.56 -12.56 18.88
N VAL A 250 7.18 -12.05 17.82
CA VAL A 250 8.24 -12.75 17.09
C VAL A 250 9.47 -12.91 18.00
N SER A 251 9.91 -11.87 18.70
CA SER A 251 11.08 -11.93 19.59
C SER A 251 10.92 -12.95 20.72
N VAL A 252 9.76 -12.95 21.41
CA VAL A 252 9.49 -13.91 22.49
C VAL A 252 9.48 -15.34 21.94
N MET A 253 8.84 -15.57 20.78
CA MET A 253 8.77 -16.90 20.20
C MET A 253 10.10 -17.38 19.64
N ASP A 254 10.88 -16.50 18.99
CA ASP A 254 12.21 -16.79 18.45
C ASP A 254 13.19 -17.19 19.56
N GLU A 255 13.21 -16.44 20.67
CA GLU A 255 14.02 -16.79 21.83
C GLU A 255 13.55 -18.11 22.45
N TYR A 256 12.24 -18.33 22.54
CA TYR A 256 11.69 -19.58 23.09
C TYR A 256 12.11 -20.80 22.28
N VAL A 257 11.96 -20.78 20.95
CA VAL A 257 12.31 -21.93 20.08
C VAL A 257 13.82 -22.12 19.93
N ASN A 258 14.64 -21.17 20.36
CA ASN A 258 16.09 -21.35 20.46
C ASN A 258 16.58 -21.65 21.89
N THR A 259 15.67 -21.77 22.86
CA THR A 259 16.01 -22.12 24.25
C THR A 259 16.01 -23.64 24.45
N PRO A 260 17.17 -24.25 24.77
CA PRO A 260 17.26 -25.70 24.95
C PRO A 260 16.44 -26.23 26.15
N PRO A 261 16.01 -27.50 26.11
CA PRO A 261 15.47 -28.19 27.27
C PRO A 261 16.48 -28.25 28.43
N ASP A 262 16.04 -27.92 29.63
CA ASP A 262 16.84 -27.85 30.86
C ASP A 262 16.68 -29.10 31.74
N GLY A 263 15.88 -30.07 31.29
CA GLY A 263 15.57 -31.30 32.01
C GLY A 263 14.66 -31.13 33.23
N MET A 264 14.30 -29.90 33.61
CA MET A 264 13.51 -29.58 34.81
C MET A 264 12.00 -29.47 34.53
N HIS A 265 11.62 -29.24 33.27
CA HIS A 265 10.25 -28.88 32.89
C HIS A 265 9.58 -29.90 31.95
N GLY A 266 10.07 -31.13 31.93
CA GLY A 266 9.54 -32.21 31.09
C GLY A 266 9.63 -31.90 29.58
N ASN A 267 8.90 -32.69 28.79
CA ASN A 267 8.88 -32.57 27.32
C ASN A 267 8.16 -31.31 26.81
N ALA A 268 7.33 -30.67 27.64
CA ALA A 268 6.63 -29.42 27.29
C ALA A 268 7.55 -28.19 27.25
N ASN A 269 8.81 -28.34 27.70
CA ASN A 269 9.83 -27.29 27.68
C ASN A 269 9.30 -25.95 28.20
N VAL A 270 8.67 -25.95 29.38
CA VAL A 270 8.06 -24.74 29.93
C VAL A 270 9.15 -23.74 30.32
N ARG A 271 9.04 -22.51 29.83
CA ARG A 271 10.00 -21.42 30.08
C ARG A 271 9.32 -20.11 30.35
N THR A 272 10.03 -19.25 31.08
CA THR A 272 9.68 -17.83 31.15
C THR A 272 10.61 -17.06 30.24
N ILE A 273 10.07 -16.46 29.18
CA ILE A 273 10.81 -15.70 28.18
C ILE A 273 10.32 -14.27 28.22
N GLN A 274 11.18 -13.33 28.63
CA GLN A 274 10.84 -11.91 28.70
C GLN A 274 9.51 -11.61 29.45
N GLY A 275 9.20 -12.37 30.49
CA GLY A 275 7.96 -12.27 31.28
C GLY A 275 6.79 -13.14 30.80
N TRP A 276 6.92 -13.80 29.64
CA TRP A 276 5.91 -14.68 29.06
C TRP A 276 6.14 -16.13 29.46
N SER A 277 5.08 -16.82 29.87
CA SER A 277 5.10 -18.27 30.09
C SER A 277 4.92 -18.98 28.76
N CYS A 278 5.99 -19.58 28.25
CA CYS A 278 6.05 -20.30 26.99
C CYS A 278 6.11 -21.81 27.20
N ASN A 279 5.47 -22.58 26.33
CA ASN A 279 5.57 -24.03 26.31
C ASN A 279 5.29 -24.59 24.91
N MET A 280 5.84 -25.77 24.64
CA MET A 280 5.38 -26.66 23.57
C MET A 280 4.25 -27.50 24.16
N PRO A 281 3.02 -27.43 23.61
CA PRO A 281 1.92 -28.21 24.14
C PRO A 281 2.21 -29.72 24.06
N THR A 282 1.54 -30.50 24.90
CA THR A 282 1.58 -31.97 24.76
C THR A 282 0.87 -32.38 23.48
N ALA A 283 1.18 -33.55 22.91
CA ALA A 283 0.56 -34.01 21.66
C ALA A 283 -0.97 -33.92 21.67
N ALA A 284 -1.62 -34.35 22.76
CA ALA A 284 -3.07 -34.25 22.90
C ALA A 284 -3.59 -32.79 22.91
N ALA A 285 -2.83 -31.84 23.45
CA ALA A 285 -3.17 -30.42 23.42
C ALA A 285 -2.87 -29.78 22.06
N MET A 286 -1.81 -30.23 21.37
CA MET A 286 -1.52 -29.81 19.99
C MET A 286 -2.66 -30.21 19.05
N ASP A 287 -3.16 -31.45 19.17
CA ASP A 287 -4.29 -31.95 18.37
C ASP A 287 -5.59 -31.19 18.65
N ALA A 288 -5.82 -30.79 19.90
CA ALA A 288 -7.01 -30.06 20.31
C ALA A 288 -6.98 -28.58 19.91
N ASP A 289 -5.84 -27.91 20.08
CA ASP A 289 -5.71 -26.46 19.94
C ASP A 289 -5.08 -26.03 18.60
N GLY A 290 -4.46 -26.96 17.87
CA GLY A 290 -3.79 -26.70 16.59
C GLY A 290 -2.51 -25.86 16.72
N LEU A 291 -1.82 -25.90 17.88
CA LEU A 291 -0.65 -25.07 18.17
C LEU A 291 0.58 -25.93 18.49
N ALA A 292 1.70 -25.65 17.82
CA ALA A 292 2.99 -26.27 18.04
C ALA A 292 3.80 -25.61 19.18
N ALA A 293 3.60 -24.31 19.40
CA ALA A 293 4.16 -23.58 20.54
C ALA A 293 3.22 -22.46 20.96
N VAL A 294 3.22 -22.14 22.25
CA VAL A 294 2.38 -21.08 22.81
C VAL A 294 3.12 -20.31 23.88
N CYS A 295 2.95 -18.99 23.91
CA CYS A 295 3.40 -18.13 24.98
C CYS A 295 2.24 -17.29 25.50
N THR A 296 2.15 -17.16 26.82
CA THR A 296 1.09 -16.37 27.49
C THR A 296 1.70 -15.39 28.48
N ASP A 297 1.30 -14.14 28.41
CA ASP A 297 1.57 -13.11 29.41
C ASP A 297 0.40 -13.02 30.38
N ARG A 298 0.65 -13.38 31.65
CA ARG A 298 -0.39 -13.34 32.69
C ARG A 298 -0.68 -11.92 33.19
N SER A 299 0.22 -10.97 32.95
CA SER A 299 0.03 -9.58 33.40
C SER A 299 -0.91 -8.81 32.47
N THR A 300 -0.83 -9.05 31.17
CA THR A 300 -1.66 -8.38 30.14
C THR A 300 -2.77 -9.27 29.57
N GLY A 301 -2.71 -10.58 29.77
CA GLY A 301 -3.61 -11.56 29.14
C GLY A 301 -3.26 -11.85 27.67
N GLY A 302 -2.15 -11.32 27.17
CA GLY A 302 -1.65 -11.57 25.82
C GLY A 302 -1.31 -13.04 25.60
N LYS A 303 -1.63 -13.56 24.42
CA LYS A 303 -1.32 -14.93 23.99
C LYS A 303 -0.83 -14.92 22.56
N ILE A 304 0.27 -15.61 22.30
CA ILE A 304 0.84 -15.80 20.96
C ILE A 304 1.13 -17.28 20.74
N GLY A 305 1.21 -17.72 19.49
CA GLY A 305 1.55 -19.11 19.20
C GLY A 305 1.91 -19.37 17.75
N VAL A 306 2.49 -20.55 17.55
CA VAL A 306 2.82 -21.10 16.24
C VAL A 306 1.79 -22.20 15.93
N PRO A 307 1.04 -22.12 14.82
CA PRO A 307 0.11 -23.17 14.44
C PRO A 307 0.84 -24.45 14.02
N VAL A 308 0.18 -25.59 14.15
CA VAL A 308 0.62 -26.84 13.50
C VAL A 308 0.35 -26.69 11.99
N GLU A 309 1.37 -26.87 11.16
CA GLU A 309 1.25 -26.92 9.70
C GLU A 309 0.94 -28.34 9.19
#